data_AF-A0A9W7WMX7-F1
#
_entry.id   AF-A0A9W7WMX7-F1
#
_cell.length_a   1.000
_cell.length_b   1.000
_cell.length_c   1.000
_cell.angle_alpha   90.00
_cell.angle_beta   90.00
_cell.angle_gamma   90.00
#
_symmetry.space_group_name_H-M   'P 1'
#
loop_
_entity.id
_entity.type
_entity.pdbx_description
1 polymer ?
#
loop_
_entity_poly.entity_id
_entity_poly.type
_entity_poly.pdbx_seq_one_letter_code
_entity_poly.pdbx_strand_id
1 'polypeptide(L)'
;AIYLCKRTMQNKTRLELADYEAENLARLQRAFARKWEFIFMQAEAQVKIDRKKDKTERKILDSQERAFWDVHRPVPGCVNTTEMDIRKCRRLKNPQRVKKSVYGVVDDTHTQSPVHTPSQQINKDTREDVEKEILFLNTQLDRHCMKMSKVAETLMSYTDQYLEYDPFLSVPDPSNPWIGDDVTFWEQEARYENHNNTSVFVRGHL
;
A
#
# COMPACT_ATOMS: atom_id res chain seq x y z
N ALA A 1 -16.28 1.47 21.17
CA ALA A 1 -17.27 1.89 22.19
C ALA A 1 -17.31 0.91 23.35
N ILE A 2 -17.71 -0.36 23.12
CA ILE A 2 -17.76 -1.41 24.15
C ILE A 2 -16.43 -1.55 24.90
N TYR A 3 -15.29 -1.64 24.19
CA TYR A 3 -13.96 -1.73 24.80
C TYR A 3 -13.65 -0.59 25.80
N LEU A 4 -13.84 0.66 25.39
CA LEU A 4 -13.59 1.82 26.26
C LEU A 4 -14.56 1.85 27.45
N CYS A 5 -15.84 1.53 27.22
CA CYS A 5 -16.84 1.39 28.28
C CYS A 5 -16.48 0.27 29.26
N LYS A 6 -15.96 -0.87 28.77
CA LYS A 6 -15.50 -1.98 29.59
C LYS A 6 -14.35 -1.53 30.49
N ARG A 7 -13.37 -0.79 29.95
CA ARG A 7 -12.22 -0.27 30.72
C ARG A 7 -12.64 0.68 31.83
N THR A 8 -13.60 1.58 31.59
CA THR A 8 -14.11 2.49 32.64
C THR A 8 -14.79 1.75 33.79
N MET A 9 -15.29 0.52 33.57
CA MET A 9 -15.97 -0.26 34.60
C MET A 9 -15.01 -1.08 35.49
N GLN A 10 -13.73 -1.21 35.12
CA GLN A 10 -12.79 -2.08 35.83
C GLN A 10 -12.10 -1.42 37.03
N ASN A 11 -12.26 -0.11 37.25
CA ASN A 11 -11.75 0.66 38.40
C ASN A 11 -10.34 0.25 38.87
N LYS A 12 -9.40 0.16 37.92
CA LYS A 12 -7.98 -0.11 38.17
C LYS A 12 -7.17 1.00 37.54
N THR A 13 -6.22 1.58 38.28
CA THR A 13 -5.34 2.66 37.80
C THR A 13 -4.63 2.30 36.49
N ARG A 14 -4.18 1.05 36.33
CA ARG A 14 -3.55 0.57 35.09
C ARG A 14 -4.48 0.58 33.86
N LEU A 15 -5.79 0.62 34.07
CA LEU A 15 -6.80 0.60 33.00
C LEU A 15 -7.47 1.96 32.81
N GLU A 16 -7.05 2.99 33.55
CA GLU A 16 -7.50 4.36 33.36
C GLU A 16 -7.33 4.79 31.92
N LEU A 17 -8.32 5.51 31.42
CA LEU A 17 -8.30 6.02 30.05
C LEU A 17 -7.29 7.16 29.97
N ALA A 18 -6.46 7.14 28.94
CA ALA A 18 -5.72 8.34 28.57
C ALA A 18 -6.69 9.42 28.06
N ASP A 19 -6.26 10.69 28.06
CA ASP A 19 -7.13 11.82 27.70
C ASP A 19 -7.78 11.66 26.31
N TYR A 20 -7.01 11.23 25.31
CA TYR A 20 -7.52 10.98 23.96
C TYR A 20 -8.54 9.82 23.92
N GLU A 21 -8.41 8.83 24.81
CA GLU A 21 -9.36 7.72 24.92
C GLU A 21 -10.66 8.17 25.59
N ALA A 22 -10.56 9.03 26.60
CA ALA A 22 -11.71 9.65 27.25
C ALA A 22 -12.49 10.56 26.28
N GLU A 23 -11.79 11.37 25.50
CA GLU A 23 -12.40 12.19 24.45
C GLU A 23 -13.09 11.32 23.39
N ASN A 24 -12.43 10.25 22.95
CA ASN A 24 -13.03 9.29 22.03
C ASN A 24 -14.28 8.63 22.61
N LEU A 25 -14.25 8.24 23.89
CA LEU A 25 -15.41 7.69 24.59
C LEU A 25 -16.57 8.71 24.61
N ALA A 26 -16.30 9.96 24.97
CA ALA A 26 -17.31 11.03 24.97
C ALA A 26 -17.91 11.25 23.57
N ARG A 27 -17.09 11.22 22.51
CA ARG A 27 -17.55 11.30 21.12
C ARG A 27 -18.42 10.11 20.72
N LEU A 28 -18.04 8.91 21.14
CA LEU A 28 -18.78 7.68 20.87
C LEU A 28 -20.12 7.64 21.63
N GLN A 29 -20.16 8.14 22.87
CA GLN A 29 -21.41 8.31 23.64
C GLN A 29 -22.39 9.22 22.92
N ARG A 30 -21.91 10.37 22.41
CA ARG A 30 -22.73 11.27 21.61
C ARG A 30 -23.22 10.60 20.31
N ALA A 31 -22.32 9.94 19.57
CA ALA A 31 -22.66 9.30 18.29
C ALA A 31 -23.63 8.11 18.45
N PHE A 32 -23.54 7.37 19.55
CA PHE A 32 -24.34 6.17 19.80
C PHE A 32 -25.35 6.34 20.95
N ALA A 33 -25.78 7.57 21.26
CA ALA A 33 -26.61 7.88 22.43
C ALA A 33 -27.85 6.98 22.54
N ARG A 34 -28.59 6.77 21.44
CA ARG A 34 -29.80 5.92 21.41
C ARG A 34 -29.53 4.43 21.63
N LYS A 35 -28.30 3.98 21.39
CA LYS A 35 -27.88 2.58 21.56
C LYS A 35 -26.95 2.39 22.76
N TRP A 36 -26.76 3.43 23.58
CA TRP A 36 -25.77 3.43 24.64
C TRP A 36 -26.04 2.35 25.69
N GLU A 37 -27.31 2.14 26.07
CA GLU A 37 -27.72 1.08 26.99
C GLU A 37 -27.30 -0.31 26.51
N PHE A 38 -27.43 -0.61 25.22
CA PHE A 38 -26.98 -1.89 24.67
C PHE A 38 -25.45 -2.04 24.71
N ILE A 39 -24.72 -0.95 24.42
CA ILE A 39 -23.25 -0.93 24.50
C ILE A 39 -22.80 -1.16 25.94
N PHE A 40 -23.45 -0.52 26.91
CA PHE A 40 -23.17 -0.65 28.33
C PHE A 40 -23.45 -2.08 28.81
N MET A 41 -24.63 -2.62 28.49
CA MET A 41 -25.01 -3.99 28.83
C MET A 41 -24.03 -5.02 28.27
N GLN A 42 -23.57 -4.82 27.02
CA GLN A 42 -22.57 -5.69 26.40
C GLN A 42 -21.20 -5.57 27.08
N ALA A 43 -20.76 -4.36 27.45
CA ALA A 43 -19.53 -4.15 28.20
C ALA A 43 -19.60 -4.82 29.58
N GLU A 44 -20.72 -4.67 30.29
CA GLU A 44 -20.93 -5.28 31.61
C GLU A 44 -20.88 -6.81 31.55
N ALA A 45 -21.55 -7.42 30.55
CA ALA A 45 -21.51 -8.85 30.33
C ALA A 45 -20.08 -9.36 30.09
N GLN A 46 -19.26 -8.64 29.31
CA GLN A 46 -17.85 -8.97 29.11
C GLN A 46 -17.03 -8.84 30.41
N VAL A 47 -17.23 -7.79 31.21
CA VAL A 47 -16.58 -7.68 32.54
C VAL A 47 -16.94 -8.87 33.43
N LYS A 48 -18.20 -9.31 33.44
CA LYS A 48 -18.66 -10.47 34.23
C LYS A 48 -17.96 -11.75 33.79
N ILE A 49 -17.74 -11.96 32.49
CA ILE A 49 -16.98 -13.10 31.97
C ILE A 49 -15.50 -12.99 32.34
N ASP A 50 -14.88 -11.83 32.12
CA ASP A 50 -13.47 -11.60 32.42
C ASP A 50 -13.17 -11.78 33.92
N ARG A 51 -14.12 -11.46 34.81
CA ARG A 51 -14.01 -11.69 36.26
C ARG A 51 -13.89 -13.17 36.65
N LYS A 52 -14.37 -14.10 35.81
CA LYS A 52 -14.26 -15.56 36.05
C LYS A 52 -12.91 -16.15 35.66
N LYS A 53 -12.14 -15.46 34.82
CA LYS A 53 -10.80 -15.89 34.39
C LYS A 53 -9.78 -15.72 35.50
N ASP A 54 -8.70 -16.50 35.46
CA ASP A 54 -7.61 -16.30 36.41
C ASP A 54 -6.89 -14.95 36.17
N LYS A 55 -6.05 -14.54 37.12
CA LYS A 55 -5.38 -13.22 37.09
C LYS A 55 -4.38 -13.10 35.94
N THR A 56 -3.70 -14.18 35.58
CA THR A 56 -2.65 -14.19 34.56
C THR A 56 -3.28 -14.16 33.17
N GLU A 57 -4.23 -15.06 32.92
CA GLU A 57 -5.00 -15.13 31.69
C GLU A 57 -5.70 -13.80 31.41
N ARG A 58 -6.37 -13.23 32.41
CA ARG A 58 -7.03 -11.92 32.27
C ARG A 58 -6.05 -10.82 31.88
N LYS A 59 -4.86 -10.77 32.51
CA LYS A 59 -3.84 -9.77 32.16
C LYS A 59 -3.35 -9.91 30.72
N ILE A 60 -3.17 -11.15 30.24
CA ILE A 60 -2.73 -11.42 28.86
C ILE A 60 -3.81 -10.97 27.89
N LEU A 61 -5.06 -11.37 28.10
CA LEU A 61 -6.18 -11.00 27.23
C LEU A 61 -6.43 -9.49 27.20
N ASP A 62 -6.39 -8.82 28.37
CA ASP A 62 -6.50 -7.35 28.45
C ASP A 62 -5.39 -6.67 27.63
N SER A 63 -4.16 -7.20 27.69
CA SER A 63 -3.01 -6.66 26.96
C SER A 63 -3.12 -6.90 25.45
N GLN A 64 -3.60 -8.06 25.02
CA GLN A 64 -3.83 -8.38 23.60
C GLN A 64 -4.93 -7.50 23.02
N GLU A 65 -6.04 -7.32 23.75
CA GLU A 65 -7.12 -6.45 23.32
C GLU A 65 -6.66 -4.99 23.24
N ARG A 66 -5.83 -4.52 24.19
CA ARG A 66 -5.18 -3.20 24.10
C ARG A 66 -4.34 -3.08 22.83
N ALA A 67 -3.43 -4.02 22.58
CA ALA A 67 -2.57 -3.98 21.40
C ALA A 67 -3.37 -3.95 20.08
N PHE A 68 -4.48 -4.69 20.01
CA PHE A 68 -5.40 -4.62 18.86
C PHE A 68 -5.94 -3.20 18.64
N TRP A 69 -6.41 -2.54 19.71
CA TRP A 69 -6.96 -1.19 19.61
C TRP A 69 -5.89 -0.13 19.36
N ASP A 70 -4.67 -0.32 19.84
CA ASP A 70 -3.56 0.61 19.58
C ASP A 70 -3.21 0.66 18.08
N VAL A 71 -3.38 -0.45 17.34
CA VAL A 71 -3.22 -0.47 15.87
C VAL A 71 -4.40 0.20 15.15
N HIS A 72 -5.63 -0.09 15.58
CA HIS A 72 -6.83 0.35 14.84
C HIS A 72 -7.32 1.74 15.23
N ARG A 73 -6.94 2.24 16.40
CA ARG A 73 -7.26 3.56 16.94
C ARG A 73 -5.99 4.13 17.59
N PRO A 74 -4.95 4.39 16.79
CA PRO A 74 -3.66 4.82 17.29
C PRO A 74 -3.76 6.16 18.01
N VAL A 75 -2.79 6.42 18.88
CA VAL A 75 -2.64 7.70 19.56
C VAL A 75 -2.54 8.82 18.50
N PRO A 76 -3.22 9.97 18.71
CA PRO A 76 -3.09 11.10 17.79
C PRO A 76 -1.61 11.46 17.55
N GLY A 77 -1.23 11.62 16.27
CA GLY A 77 0.16 11.86 15.85
C GLY A 77 0.94 10.60 15.48
N CYS A 78 0.48 9.40 15.85
CA CYS A 78 1.06 8.16 15.33
C CYS A 78 0.52 7.84 13.93
N VAL A 79 1.38 7.22 13.10
CA VAL A 79 0.99 6.74 11.77
C VAL A 79 -0.05 5.64 11.91
N ASN A 80 -1.15 5.77 11.16
CA ASN A 80 -2.21 4.76 11.12
C ASN A 80 -1.92 3.71 10.04
N THR A 81 -1.43 2.55 10.47
CA THR A 81 -1.05 1.44 9.56
C THR A 81 -2.25 0.74 8.92
N THR A 82 -3.47 1.04 9.35
CA THR A 82 -4.70 0.49 8.76
C THR A 82 -5.23 1.35 7.60
N GLU A 83 -4.64 2.53 7.36
CA GLU A 83 -5.03 3.37 6.24
C GLU A 83 -4.65 2.72 4.92
N MET A 84 -5.56 2.81 3.96
CA MET A 84 -5.42 2.19 2.66
C MET A 84 -5.55 3.25 1.56
N ASP A 85 -4.61 3.21 0.60
CA ASP A 85 -4.62 4.12 -0.55
C ASP A 85 -5.98 4.11 -1.26
N ILE A 86 -6.45 5.30 -1.66
CA ILE A 86 -7.76 5.50 -2.27
C ILE A 86 -7.97 4.63 -3.51
N ARG A 87 -6.92 4.37 -4.30
CA ARG A 87 -6.97 3.51 -5.48
C ARG A 87 -7.18 2.06 -5.07
N LYS A 88 -6.52 1.59 -4.01
CA LYS A 88 -6.72 0.25 -3.46
C LYS A 88 -8.13 0.08 -2.89
N CYS A 89 -8.66 1.09 -2.19
CA CYS A 89 -10.06 1.14 -1.75
C CYS A 89 -11.06 1.05 -2.91
N ARG A 90 -10.80 1.75 -4.02
CA ARG A 90 -11.64 1.70 -5.22
C ARG A 90 -11.60 0.34 -5.92
N ARG A 91 -10.42 -0.27 -6.03
CA ARG A 91 -10.25 -1.60 -6.63
C ARG A 91 -11.03 -2.68 -5.87
N LEU A 92 -10.97 -2.66 -4.54
CA LEU A 92 -11.69 -3.62 -3.70
C LEU A 92 -13.22 -3.52 -3.85
N LYS A 93 -13.75 -2.30 -4.07
CA LYS A 93 -15.18 -2.08 -4.28
C LYS A 93 -15.68 -2.52 -5.67
N ASN A 94 -14.80 -2.62 -6.67
CA ASN A 94 -15.14 -3.01 -8.05
C ASN A 94 -14.17 -4.07 -8.63
N PRO A 95 -14.21 -5.32 -8.15
CA PRO A 95 -13.27 -6.37 -8.58
C PRO A 95 -13.33 -6.67 -10.09
N GLN A 96 -14.50 -6.49 -10.70
CA GLN A 96 -14.76 -6.78 -12.11
C GLN A 96 -13.99 -5.86 -13.08
N ARG A 97 -13.62 -4.63 -12.66
CA ARG A 97 -12.83 -3.70 -13.51
C ARG A 97 -11.34 -4.01 -13.50
N VAL A 98 -10.86 -4.80 -12.55
CA VAL A 98 -9.43 -5.08 -12.33
C VAL A 98 -8.95 -6.31 -13.10
N LYS A 99 -9.87 -7.18 -13.56
CA LYS A 99 -9.55 -8.42 -14.28
C LYS A 99 -8.95 -8.22 -15.69
N LYS A 100 -8.91 -7.00 -16.21
CA LYS A 100 -8.28 -6.70 -17.51
C LYS A 100 -6.86 -6.18 -17.30
N SER A 101 -5.98 -7.05 -16.81
CA SER A 101 -4.53 -6.84 -16.93
C SER A 101 -4.10 -7.11 -18.37
N VAL A 102 -3.23 -6.26 -18.93
CA VAL A 102 -2.68 -6.40 -20.30
C VAL A 102 -1.82 -7.66 -20.45
N TYR A 103 -1.29 -8.18 -19.35
CA TYR A 103 -0.70 -9.50 -19.26
C TYR A 103 -1.63 -10.33 -18.39
N GLY A 104 -2.45 -11.17 -19.00
CA GLY A 104 -3.45 -12.01 -18.36
C GLY A 104 -2.86 -13.12 -17.49
N VAL A 105 -1.99 -12.76 -16.53
CA VAL A 105 -1.65 -13.66 -15.43
C VAL A 105 -2.73 -13.49 -14.39
N VAL A 106 -3.62 -14.48 -14.32
CA VAL A 106 -4.51 -14.64 -13.17
C VAL A 106 -3.60 -14.94 -11.99
N ASP A 107 -3.35 -13.94 -11.16
CA ASP A 107 -2.52 -14.09 -9.98
C ASP A 107 -3.32 -14.85 -8.92
N ASP A 108 -3.19 -16.18 -8.91
CA ASP A 108 -3.67 -17.07 -7.84
C ASP A 108 -2.71 -17.05 -6.63
N THR A 109 -2.07 -15.92 -6.31
CA THR A 109 -1.38 -15.78 -5.01
C THR A 109 -2.39 -15.51 -3.90
N HIS A 110 -2.95 -16.62 -3.42
CA HIS A 110 -3.78 -16.72 -2.24
C HIS A 110 -2.96 -16.47 -0.96
N THR A 111 -2.49 -15.25 -0.70
CA THR A 111 -1.97 -14.84 0.62
C THR A 111 -3.12 -14.25 1.45
N GLN A 112 -4.01 -15.10 1.97
CA GLN A 112 -4.98 -14.69 3.00
C GLN A 112 -5.08 -15.73 4.12
N SER A 113 -4.87 -15.26 5.35
CA SER A 113 -5.08 -16.02 6.59
C SER A 113 -6.52 -16.56 6.71
N PRO A 114 -6.75 -17.68 7.43
CA PRO A 114 -7.89 -18.56 7.19
C PRO A 114 -9.14 -18.21 8.01
N VAL A 115 -9.52 -16.93 8.08
CA VAL A 115 -10.77 -16.55 8.75
C VAL A 115 -11.52 -15.54 7.89
N HIS A 116 -12.61 -16.00 7.28
CA HIS A 116 -13.63 -15.23 6.57
C HIS A 116 -13.39 -14.97 5.06
N THR A 117 -13.52 -16.02 4.25
CA THR A 117 -13.80 -15.89 2.80
C THR A 117 -15.31 -15.78 2.56
N PRO A 118 -15.84 -14.65 2.04
CA PRO A 118 -17.12 -14.68 1.36
C PRO A 118 -16.95 -15.46 0.05
N SER A 119 -17.84 -16.42 -0.17
CA SER A 119 -17.89 -17.29 -1.35
C SER A 119 -17.60 -16.51 -2.64
N GLN A 120 -16.42 -16.74 -3.21
CA GLN A 120 -16.13 -16.27 -4.56
C GLN A 120 -17.01 -17.09 -5.51
N GLN A 121 -17.98 -16.42 -6.14
CA GLN A 121 -18.73 -17.00 -7.24
C GLN A 121 -17.75 -17.33 -8.36
N ILE A 122 -17.47 -18.62 -8.55
CA ILE A 122 -16.84 -19.18 -9.74
C ILE A 122 -17.84 -18.91 -10.88
N ASN A 123 -17.65 -17.81 -11.60
CA ASN A 123 -18.41 -17.57 -12.82
C ASN A 123 -17.95 -18.62 -13.83
N LYS A 124 -18.91 -19.36 -14.40
CA LYS A 124 -18.66 -20.29 -15.49
C LYS A 124 -18.39 -19.44 -16.74
N ASP A 125 -17.23 -19.61 -17.35
CA ASP A 125 -16.87 -18.87 -18.57
C ASP A 125 -17.90 -19.14 -19.66
N THR A 126 -18.38 -18.07 -20.29
CA THR A 126 -19.36 -18.17 -21.37
C THR A 126 -18.66 -18.52 -22.69
N ARG A 127 -19.42 -19.03 -23.67
CA ARG A 127 -18.86 -19.33 -25.01
C ARG A 127 -18.19 -18.10 -25.63
N GLU A 128 -18.81 -16.93 -25.43
CA GLU A 128 -18.33 -15.65 -25.90
C GLU A 128 -17.01 -15.22 -25.22
N ASP A 129 -16.76 -15.68 -23.98
CA ASP A 129 -15.50 -15.43 -23.29
C ASP A 129 -14.37 -16.29 -23.87
N VAL A 130 -14.65 -17.56 -24.19
CA VAL A 130 -13.69 -18.46 -24.86
C VAL A 130 -13.33 -17.96 -26.26
N GLU A 131 -14.31 -17.49 -27.04
CA GLU A 131 -14.06 -16.92 -28.38
C GLU A 131 -13.16 -15.68 -28.30
N LYS A 132 -13.32 -14.82 -27.28
CA LYS A 132 -12.44 -13.67 -27.03
C LYS A 132 -11.04 -14.10 -26.61
N GLU A 133 -10.91 -15.14 -25.79
CA GLU A 133 -9.62 -15.68 -25.38
C GLU A 133 -8.85 -16.25 -26.57
N ILE A 134 -9.51 -17.01 -27.45
CA ILE A 134 -8.90 -17.53 -28.69
C ILE A 134 -8.40 -16.37 -29.56
N LEU A 135 -9.21 -15.33 -29.76
CA LEU A 135 -8.79 -14.14 -30.52
C LEU A 135 -7.58 -13.45 -29.87
N PHE A 136 -7.59 -13.30 -28.55
CA PHE A 136 -6.49 -12.72 -27.80
C PHE A 136 -5.20 -13.53 -27.95
N LEU A 137 -5.26 -14.85 -27.79
CA LEU A 137 -4.11 -15.75 -27.91
C LEU A 137 -3.53 -15.75 -29.32
N ASN A 138 -4.37 -15.80 -30.35
CA ASN A 138 -3.91 -15.67 -31.74
C ASN A 138 -3.19 -14.33 -31.95
N THR A 139 -3.74 -13.23 -31.42
CA THR A 139 -3.07 -11.92 -31.47
C THR A 139 -1.72 -11.92 -30.73
N GLN A 140 -1.59 -12.67 -29.62
CA GLN A 140 -0.30 -12.79 -28.91
C GLN A 140 0.73 -13.61 -29.68
N LEU A 141 0.31 -14.65 -30.41
CA LEU A 141 1.20 -15.48 -31.23
C LEU A 141 1.80 -14.72 -32.41
N ASP A 142 1.05 -13.78 -32.99
CA ASP A 142 1.52 -12.93 -34.10
C ASP A 142 2.54 -11.86 -33.66
N ARG A 143 2.77 -11.69 -32.35
CA ARG A 143 3.74 -10.72 -31.85
C ARG A 143 5.16 -11.17 -32.17
N HIS A 144 5.90 -10.32 -32.89
CA HIS A 144 7.34 -10.51 -33.08
C HIS A 144 8.06 -10.53 -31.72
N CYS A 145 8.63 -11.67 -31.36
CA CYS A 145 9.40 -11.85 -30.15
C CYS A 145 10.89 -12.01 -30.48
N MET A 146 11.75 -11.47 -29.61
CA MET A 146 13.19 -11.67 -29.69
C MET A 146 13.62 -12.77 -28.73
N LYS A 147 14.68 -13.51 -29.08
CA LYS A 147 15.30 -14.46 -28.15
C LYS A 147 15.78 -13.73 -26.90
N MET A 148 15.57 -14.32 -25.73
CA MET A 148 15.94 -13.69 -24.46
C MET A 148 17.43 -13.34 -24.38
N SER A 149 18.31 -14.19 -24.94
CA SER A 149 19.74 -13.88 -25.04
C SER A 149 20.00 -12.59 -25.81
N LYS A 150 19.29 -12.38 -26.93
CA LYS A 150 19.45 -11.16 -27.74
C LYS A 150 18.91 -9.92 -27.03
N VAL A 151 17.79 -10.04 -26.32
CA VAL A 151 17.26 -8.97 -25.47
C VAL A 151 18.27 -8.59 -24.40
N ALA A 152 18.83 -9.58 -23.70
CA ALA A 152 19.81 -9.36 -22.64
C ALA A 152 21.08 -8.67 -23.18
N GLU A 153 21.68 -9.18 -24.25
CA GLU A 153 22.84 -8.56 -24.91
C GLU A 153 22.60 -7.11 -25.29
N THR A 154 21.42 -6.81 -25.87
CA THR A 154 21.08 -5.47 -26.33
C THR A 154 20.90 -4.51 -25.15
N LEU A 155 20.24 -4.95 -24.07
CA LEU A 155 20.08 -4.16 -22.85
C LEU A 155 21.41 -3.92 -22.13
N MET A 156 22.28 -4.93 -22.06
CA MET A 156 23.62 -4.80 -21.49
C MET A 156 24.44 -3.80 -22.29
N SER A 157 24.51 -3.96 -23.61
CA SER A 157 25.25 -3.04 -24.48
C SER A 157 24.74 -1.60 -24.37
N TYR A 158 23.43 -1.39 -24.26
CA TYR A 158 22.86 -0.06 -24.03
C TYR A 158 23.27 0.49 -22.67
N THR A 159 23.22 -0.33 -21.62
CA THR A 159 23.62 0.09 -20.27
C THR A 159 25.10 0.46 -20.23
N ASP A 160 25.98 -0.36 -20.80
CA ASP A 160 27.42 -0.11 -20.87
C ASP A 160 27.73 1.17 -21.65
N GLN A 161 27.00 1.44 -22.73
CA GLN A 161 27.16 2.66 -23.54
C GLN A 161 26.90 3.94 -22.73
N TYR A 162 25.96 3.91 -21.78
CA TYR A 162 25.57 5.08 -20.99
C TYR A 162 26.09 5.05 -19.54
N LEU A 163 26.90 4.06 -19.19
CA LEU A 163 27.41 3.85 -17.83
C LEU A 163 28.17 5.08 -17.30
N GLU A 164 29.01 5.69 -18.14
CA GLU A 164 29.82 6.88 -17.80
C GLU A 164 28.99 8.17 -17.70
N TYR A 165 27.74 8.14 -18.15
CA TYR A 165 26.81 9.27 -18.05
C TYR A 165 25.83 9.11 -16.89
N ASP A 166 25.89 8.01 -16.13
CA ASP A 166 25.06 7.79 -14.94
C ASP A 166 25.73 8.39 -13.70
N PRO A 167 25.18 9.47 -13.10
CA PRO A 167 25.74 10.13 -11.92
C PRO A 167 25.74 9.27 -10.64
N PHE A 168 25.04 8.13 -10.62
CA PHE A 168 25.04 7.19 -9.51
C PHE A 168 26.17 6.17 -9.60
N LEU A 169 26.64 5.87 -10.82
CA LEU A 169 27.67 4.84 -11.07
C LEU A 169 29.04 5.46 -11.38
N SER A 170 29.04 6.63 -12.02
CA SER A 170 30.21 7.42 -12.34
C SER A 170 30.11 8.79 -11.67
N VAL A 171 31.23 9.30 -11.14
CA VAL A 171 31.24 10.62 -10.50
C VAL A 171 31.26 11.69 -11.61
N PRO A 172 30.25 12.57 -11.70
CA PRO A 172 30.27 13.67 -12.66
C PRO A 172 31.42 14.63 -12.35
N ASP A 173 32.10 15.11 -13.39
CA ASP A 173 33.14 16.14 -13.30
C ASP A 173 32.50 17.53 -13.49
N PRO A 174 32.70 18.52 -12.60
CA PRO A 174 33.60 18.54 -11.44
C PRO A 174 33.08 17.85 -10.18
N SER A 175 31.76 17.85 -9.95
CA SER A 175 31.14 17.09 -8.86
C SER A 175 29.64 16.93 -9.08
N ASN A 176 29.02 15.99 -8.35
CA ASN A 176 27.57 15.86 -8.32
C ASN A 176 26.95 17.03 -7.51
N PRO A 177 26.12 17.90 -8.13
CA PRO A 177 25.57 19.09 -7.46
C PRO A 177 24.70 18.78 -6.24
N TRP A 178 24.09 17.59 -6.18
CA TRP A 178 23.26 17.17 -5.05
C TRP A 178 24.07 16.76 -3.81
N ILE A 179 25.38 16.58 -3.96
CA ILE A 179 26.30 16.16 -2.88
C ILE A 179 27.28 17.30 -2.55
N GLY A 180 27.81 17.96 -3.57
CA GLY A 180 28.84 18.99 -3.42
C GLY A 180 28.31 20.40 -3.19
N ASP A 181 27.00 20.62 -3.27
CA ASP A 181 26.35 21.95 -3.28
C ASP A 181 26.96 22.93 -4.31
N ASP A 182 27.57 22.38 -5.37
CA ASP A 182 28.19 23.12 -6.47
C ASP A 182 27.42 22.89 -7.78
N VAL A 183 26.89 23.97 -8.35
CA VAL A 183 26.06 23.96 -9.56
C VAL A 183 26.88 24.04 -10.86
N THR A 184 28.20 24.10 -10.78
CA THR A 184 29.10 24.21 -11.94
C THR A 184 28.85 23.13 -13.00
N PHE A 185 28.58 21.88 -12.59
CA PHE A 185 28.25 20.79 -13.52
C PHE A 185 27.01 21.12 -14.37
N TRP A 186 25.93 21.61 -13.76
CA TRP A 186 24.72 21.99 -14.49
C TRP A 186 24.95 23.18 -15.44
N GLU A 187 25.76 24.16 -15.03
CA GLU A 187 26.12 25.28 -15.90
C GLU A 187 26.94 24.83 -17.12
N GLN A 188 27.82 23.84 -16.94
CA GLN A 188 28.61 23.26 -18.03
C GLN A 188 27.71 22.52 -19.02
N GLU A 189 26.86 21.61 -18.54
CA GLU A 189 25.91 20.86 -19.37
C GLU A 189 25.00 21.81 -20.18
N ALA A 190 24.45 22.84 -19.53
CA ALA A 190 23.62 23.85 -20.21
C ALA A 190 24.39 24.62 -21.31
N ARG A 191 25.70 24.82 -21.17
CA ARG A 191 26.54 25.46 -22.19
C ARG A 191 26.82 24.55 -23.38
N TYR A 192 27.02 23.25 -23.14
CA TYR A 192 27.20 22.25 -24.19
C TYR A 192 25.94 22.09 -25.05
N GLU A 193 24.76 22.08 -24.42
CA GLU A 193 23.48 21.98 -25.12
C GLU A 193 23.22 23.19 -26.04
N ASN A 194 23.54 24.39 -25.57
CA ASN A 194 23.40 25.62 -26.35
C ASN A 194 24.36 25.70 -27.56
N HIS A 195 25.60 25.20 -27.43
CA HIS A 195 26.56 25.19 -28.55
C HIS A 195 26.19 24.18 -29.64
N ASN A 196 25.64 23.02 -29.27
CA ASN A 196 25.22 22.02 -30.24
C ASN A 196 24.01 22.48 -31.06
N ASN A 197 23.07 23.24 -30.47
CA ASN A 197 21.96 23.83 -31.22
C ASN A 197 22.40 24.91 -32.24
N THR A 198 23.48 25.65 -31.98
CA THR A 198 24.07 26.56 -32.98
C THR A 198 24.85 25.86 -34.09
N SER A 199 25.39 24.65 -33.84
CA SER A 199 26.13 23.85 -34.82
C SER A 199 25.23 23.20 -35.88
N VAL A 200 24.01 22.78 -35.49
CA VAL A 200 23.04 22.16 -36.41
C VAL A 200 22.53 23.16 -37.47
N PHE A 201 22.53 24.46 -37.18
CA PHE A 201 22.12 25.50 -38.15
C PHE A 201 23.19 25.87 -39.20
N VAL A 202 24.45 25.42 -39.06
CA VAL A 202 25.55 25.80 -39.97
C VAL A 202 25.93 24.69 -40.96
N ARG A 203 25.43 23.44 -40.80
CA ARG A 203 25.68 22.33 -41.75
C ARG A 203 24.50 22.03 -42.69
N GLY A 204 23.69 23.03 -43.02
CA GLY A 204 22.50 22.90 -43.87
C GLY A 204 22.53 23.69 -45.19
N HIS A 205 23.67 24.21 -45.63
CA HIS A 205 23.79 24.84 -46.95
C HIS A 205 25.19 24.63 -47.53
N LEU A 206 25.30 23.62 -48.41
CA LEU A 206 26.04 23.63 -49.67
C LEU A 206 25.74 22.31 -50.41
#